data_AF-A0A182SUR4-F1
#
_entry.id   AF-A0A182SUR4-F1
#
_cell.length_a   1.000
_cell.length_b   1.000
_cell.length_c   1.000
_cell.angle_alpha   90.00
_cell.angle_beta   90.00
_cell.angle_gamma   90.00
#
_symmetry.space_group_name_H-M   'P 1'
#
loop_
_entity.id
_entity.type
_entity.pdbx_description
1 polymer ?
#
loop_
_entity_poly.entity_id
_entity_poly.type
_entity_poly.pdbx_seq_one_letter_code
_entity_poly.pdbx_strand_id
1 'polypeptide(L)'
;MAALDQAEVLSGNDLSRILQLWDEKHSVAGYDPEPIVTRLAELFEAEIVAYKMKDPDPFDERHPSRTDPNCELGRMLKLLFRRDQFITRLVNDYLRDNFYTRQNIHQSPHALNVAACRLILVIMPGLDTSAVFQLEYDHLIKRLYGWAENSVEPLQSYATGLLGAAMEEQEIAVSFREQNIRLLPIMLARLHNLQQQAFGQQTSAVVKQSEPSTSRLSSPKVASPMLSEPESESNGDEQQTSSMAMDGTDADAPPAVNPEQTSNDEAEQEDAMEVGGDGGGGEMKEVEPSARTPTTTGTIMIPYYPVTSATSQMLILNYLTPMGEYQEFLPHVFEHNAMQLIFRYIENLDPKDTCLAFEALKYLASLLCHKKFSLEFIANGGLERLLKIPRPSLAATGVSIAFYYLAYCEDAMERICQMPREIITEMVSYALWLLGCSHDSGRCHATMFFGLSCQFKIILDEFDKQDGIRQLYNVIAVLPVLVVSDDYQMNEDEEASERQVIRHVCVALKKYFENHLYYKYIQVTRQQEPQAAGTLTQPVFKAVKNPPEVISQQITTLQELLPMKAHWAPVDELLKLGGVTLLLRIILLTFDWTYSGR
;
A
#
# COMPACT_ATOMS: atom_id res chain seq x y z
N MET A 1 -45.73 2.72 -23.13
CA MET A 1 -44.34 2.64 -23.61
C MET A 1 -44.07 1.20 -23.97
N ALA A 2 -43.56 0.93 -25.18
CA ALA A 2 -43.22 -0.43 -25.58
C ALA A 2 -42.14 -0.98 -24.64
N ALA A 3 -42.31 -2.22 -24.16
CA ALA A 3 -41.26 -2.93 -23.45
C ALA A 3 -40.07 -3.09 -24.42
N LEU A 4 -39.03 -2.28 -24.22
CA LEU A 4 -37.78 -2.43 -24.94
C LEU A 4 -37.20 -3.80 -24.61
N ASP A 5 -36.60 -4.45 -25.61
CA ASP A 5 -36.02 -5.77 -25.45
C ASP A 5 -34.89 -5.70 -24.41
N GLN A 6 -34.87 -6.65 -23.47
CA GLN A 6 -33.82 -6.77 -22.46
C GLN A 6 -32.44 -6.82 -23.12
N ALA A 7 -32.34 -7.51 -24.25
CA ALA A 7 -31.10 -7.63 -25.00
C ALA A 7 -30.61 -6.27 -25.54
N GLU A 8 -31.52 -5.39 -25.96
CA GLU A 8 -31.18 -4.07 -26.48
C GLU A 8 -30.60 -3.18 -25.37
N VAL A 9 -31.26 -3.13 -24.20
CA VAL A 9 -30.79 -2.34 -23.06
C VAL A 9 -29.43 -2.85 -22.55
N LEU A 10 -29.26 -4.17 -22.43
CA LEU A 10 -28.02 -4.76 -21.95
C LEU A 10 -26.87 -4.65 -22.97
N SER A 11 -27.14 -4.39 -24.25
CA SER A 11 -26.11 -4.12 -25.24
C SER A 11 -25.52 -2.69 -25.15
N GLY A 12 -26.20 -1.77 -24.48
CA GLY A 12 -25.78 -0.38 -24.32
C GLY A 12 -24.87 -0.14 -23.11
N ASN A 13 -24.35 1.09 -22.99
CA ASN A 13 -23.51 1.55 -21.87
C ASN A 13 -24.24 2.50 -20.90
N ASP A 14 -25.55 2.68 -21.06
CA ASP A 14 -26.33 3.58 -20.20
C ASP A 14 -26.67 2.90 -18.86
N LEU A 15 -25.84 3.20 -17.84
CA LEU A 15 -26.03 2.70 -16.48
C LEU A 15 -27.42 3.03 -15.91
N SER A 16 -27.95 4.24 -16.18
CA SER A 16 -29.26 4.65 -15.66
C SER A 16 -30.36 3.78 -16.24
N ARG A 17 -30.26 3.46 -17.53
CA ARG A 17 -31.22 2.62 -18.23
C ARG A 17 -31.17 1.16 -17.76
N ILE A 18 -29.97 0.63 -17.49
CA ILE A 18 -29.80 -0.72 -16.95
C ILE A 18 -30.37 -0.83 -15.53
N LEU A 19 -30.13 0.16 -14.67
CA LEU A 19 -30.70 0.19 -13.33
C LEU A 19 -32.23 0.33 -13.35
N GLN A 20 -32.77 1.15 -14.28
CA GLN A 20 -34.22 1.23 -14.48
C GLN A 20 -34.81 -0.13 -14.92
N LEU A 21 -34.14 -0.85 -15.81
CA LEU A 21 -34.57 -2.19 -16.22
C LEU A 21 -34.60 -3.16 -15.03
N TRP A 22 -33.65 -3.05 -14.12
CA TRP A 22 -33.64 -3.83 -12.89
C TRP A 22 -34.83 -3.48 -11.98
N ASP A 23 -35.10 -2.18 -11.76
CA ASP A 23 -36.23 -1.69 -10.95
C ASP A 23 -37.58 -2.19 -11.49
N GLU A 24 -37.72 -2.30 -12.82
CA GLU A 24 -38.93 -2.78 -13.48
C GLU A 24 -39.14 -4.30 -13.33
N LYS A 25 -38.08 -5.08 -13.08
CA LYS A 25 -38.11 -6.55 -13.18
C LYS A 25 -37.81 -7.32 -11.90
N HIS A 26 -37.06 -6.75 -10.95
CA HIS A 26 -36.57 -7.47 -9.75
C HIS A 26 -37.65 -8.06 -8.85
N SER A 27 -38.87 -7.55 -8.96
CA SER A 27 -40.05 -7.96 -8.19
C SER A 27 -40.91 -8.99 -8.92
N VAL A 28 -40.60 -9.28 -10.19
CA VAL A 28 -41.31 -10.27 -11.00
C VAL A 28 -40.91 -11.67 -10.53
N ALA A 29 -41.90 -12.54 -10.30
CA ALA A 29 -41.64 -13.93 -9.93
C ALA A 29 -40.92 -14.65 -11.07
N GLY A 30 -39.84 -15.38 -10.75
CA GLY A 30 -39.04 -16.04 -11.77
C GLY A 30 -37.95 -15.16 -12.39
N TYR A 31 -37.73 -13.95 -11.87
CA TYR A 31 -36.73 -13.03 -12.39
C TYR A 31 -35.31 -13.58 -12.21
N ASP A 32 -34.56 -13.56 -13.31
CA ASP A 32 -33.14 -13.88 -13.34
C ASP A 32 -32.30 -12.58 -13.32
N PRO A 33 -31.65 -12.24 -12.20
CA PRO A 33 -30.80 -11.06 -12.10
C PRO A 33 -29.43 -11.22 -12.77
N GLU A 34 -28.99 -12.45 -13.10
CA GLU A 34 -27.62 -12.73 -13.57
C GLU A 34 -27.21 -11.85 -14.76
N PRO A 35 -28.01 -11.70 -15.84
CA PRO A 35 -27.58 -10.92 -17.00
C PRO A 35 -27.36 -9.44 -16.69
N ILE A 36 -28.16 -8.87 -15.78
CA ILE A 36 -28.01 -7.47 -15.36
C ILE A 36 -26.76 -7.31 -14.51
N VAL A 37 -26.55 -8.19 -13.52
CA VAL A 37 -25.38 -8.11 -12.63
C VAL A 37 -24.09 -8.30 -13.42
N THR A 38 -24.06 -9.25 -14.35
CA THR A 38 -22.92 -9.46 -15.27
C THR A 38 -22.65 -8.21 -16.10
N ARG A 39 -23.69 -7.59 -16.66
CA ARG A 39 -23.53 -6.37 -17.47
C ARG A 39 -23.01 -5.18 -16.64
N LEU A 40 -23.50 -5.02 -15.41
CA LEU A 40 -23.00 -3.99 -14.50
C LEU A 40 -21.51 -4.21 -14.21
N ALA A 41 -21.09 -5.46 -13.93
CA ALA A 41 -19.68 -5.77 -13.68
C ALA A 41 -18.79 -5.36 -14.87
N GLU A 42 -19.20 -5.68 -16.10
CA GLU A 42 -18.45 -5.30 -17.31
C GLU A 42 -18.29 -3.79 -17.48
N LEU A 43 -19.35 -3.01 -17.21
CA LEU A 43 -19.29 -1.55 -17.33
C LEU A 43 -18.33 -0.95 -16.30
N PHE A 44 -18.42 -1.36 -15.04
CA PHE A 44 -17.54 -0.84 -14.01
C PHE A 44 -16.08 -1.29 -14.19
N GLU A 45 -15.83 -2.49 -14.71
CA GLU A 45 -14.48 -2.95 -15.04
C GLU A 45 -13.83 -2.10 -16.13
N ALA A 46 -14.58 -1.76 -17.18
CA ALA A 46 -14.09 -0.89 -18.24
C ALA A 46 -13.69 0.49 -17.68
N GLU A 47 -14.52 1.06 -16.80
CA GLU A 47 -14.22 2.36 -16.19
C GLU A 47 -13.11 2.31 -15.15
N ILE A 48 -12.94 1.20 -14.42
CA ILE A 48 -11.78 1.01 -13.54
C ILE A 48 -10.48 0.96 -14.32
N VAL A 49 -10.47 0.25 -15.44
CA VAL A 49 -9.30 0.23 -16.33
C VAL A 49 -9.00 1.64 -16.83
N ALA A 50 -10.03 2.38 -17.29
CA ALA A 50 -9.86 3.75 -17.75
C ALA A 50 -9.34 4.69 -16.63
N TYR A 51 -9.86 4.55 -15.41
CA TYR A 51 -9.41 5.32 -14.25
C TYR A 51 -7.96 5.02 -13.88
N LYS A 52 -7.59 3.74 -13.77
CA LYS A 52 -6.22 3.35 -13.42
C LYS A 52 -5.20 3.74 -14.51
N MET A 53 -5.61 3.83 -15.78
CA MET A 53 -4.79 4.38 -16.88
C MET A 53 -4.40 5.86 -16.72
N LYS A 54 -5.02 6.58 -15.78
CA LYS A 54 -4.59 7.92 -15.37
C LYS A 54 -3.46 7.90 -14.33
N ASP A 55 -2.97 6.73 -13.93
CA ASP A 55 -1.93 6.53 -12.91
C ASP A 55 -2.26 7.23 -11.57
N PRO A 56 -3.45 6.96 -10.98
CA PRO A 56 -3.77 7.49 -9.66
C PRO A 56 -2.84 6.87 -8.62
N ASP A 57 -2.60 7.56 -7.51
CA ASP A 57 -1.80 7.04 -6.41
C ASP A 57 -2.31 5.65 -5.97
N PRO A 58 -1.48 4.60 -6.00
CA PRO A 58 -1.93 3.24 -5.80
C PRO A 58 -2.27 2.91 -4.34
N PHE A 59 -1.90 3.78 -3.39
CA PHE A 59 -2.28 3.70 -1.98
C PHE A 59 -3.43 4.66 -1.63
N ASP A 60 -3.98 5.40 -2.60
CA ASP A 60 -5.17 6.22 -2.36
C ASP A 60 -6.43 5.35 -2.40
N GLU A 61 -6.98 5.08 -1.22
CA GLU A 61 -8.18 4.28 -1.00
C GLU A 61 -9.46 5.13 -1.01
N ARG A 62 -9.34 6.45 -1.16
CA ARG A 62 -10.51 7.34 -1.22
C ARG A 62 -11.36 7.03 -2.44
N HIS A 63 -12.65 7.38 -2.34
CA HIS A 63 -13.57 7.25 -3.47
C HIS A 63 -13.01 7.97 -4.71
N PRO A 64 -13.03 7.40 -5.93
CA PRO A 64 -12.39 7.98 -7.12
C PRO A 64 -12.77 9.43 -7.42
N SER A 65 -14.01 9.83 -7.11
CA SER A 65 -14.47 11.22 -7.26
C SER A 65 -13.87 12.23 -6.27
N ARG A 66 -13.14 11.77 -5.24
CA ARG A 66 -12.40 12.63 -4.30
C ARG A 66 -11.04 12.98 -4.89
N THR A 67 -10.42 12.03 -5.59
CA THR A 67 -9.13 12.22 -6.28
C THR A 67 -9.31 12.91 -7.64
N ASP A 68 -10.32 12.52 -8.44
CA ASP A 68 -10.69 13.17 -9.69
C ASP A 68 -12.21 13.41 -9.71
N PRO A 69 -12.69 14.61 -9.32
CA PRO A 69 -14.12 14.93 -9.28
C PRO A 69 -14.88 14.70 -10.58
N ASN A 70 -14.17 14.74 -11.72
CA ASN A 70 -14.73 14.59 -13.06
C ASN A 70 -14.57 13.16 -13.62
N CYS A 71 -14.06 12.20 -12.83
CA CYS A 71 -13.91 10.84 -13.32
C CYS A 71 -15.27 10.12 -13.49
N GLU A 72 -15.39 9.41 -14.61
CA GLU A 72 -16.61 8.67 -14.96
C GLU A 72 -16.88 7.51 -13.97
N LEU A 73 -15.84 6.82 -13.52
CA LEU A 73 -15.93 5.80 -12.48
C LEU A 73 -16.60 6.35 -11.21
N GLY A 74 -16.14 7.52 -10.73
CA GLY A 74 -16.71 8.16 -9.54
C GLY A 74 -18.17 8.57 -9.75
N ARG A 75 -18.53 9.05 -10.94
CA ARG A 75 -19.93 9.37 -11.30
C ARG A 75 -20.81 8.12 -11.29
N MET A 76 -20.33 7.01 -11.87
CA MET A 76 -21.04 5.74 -11.93
C MET A 76 -21.23 5.11 -10.54
N LEU A 77 -20.20 5.14 -9.68
CA LEU A 77 -20.29 4.65 -8.30
C LEU A 77 -21.36 5.43 -7.53
N LYS A 78 -21.33 6.78 -7.58
CA LYS A 78 -22.36 7.62 -6.96
C LYS A 78 -23.77 7.30 -7.46
N LEU A 79 -23.94 7.00 -8.75
CA LEU A 79 -25.25 6.63 -9.31
C LEU A 79 -25.72 5.26 -8.80
N LEU A 80 -24.83 4.27 -8.73
CA LEU A 80 -25.14 2.94 -8.25
C LEU A 80 -25.50 2.93 -6.76
N PHE A 81 -24.73 3.64 -5.92
CA PHE A 81 -24.95 3.69 -4.48
C PHE A 81 -26.17 4.52 -4.07
N ARG A 82 -26.77 5.31 -4.96
CA ARG A 82 -28.11 5.89 -4.76
C ARG A 82 -29.25 4.87 -4.90
N ARG A 83 -28.95 3.62 -5.25
CA ARG A 83 -29.92 2.51 -5.39
C ARG A 83 -29.77 1.54 -4.23
N ASP A 84 -30.14 1.96 -3.01
CA ASP A 84 -30.02 1.15 -1.78
C ASP A 84 -30.64 -0.25 -1.92
N GLN A 85 -31.80 -0.34 -2.58
CA GLN A 85 -32.47 -1.61 -2.80
C GLN A 85 -31.63 -2.55 -3.66
N PHE A 86 -30.94 -2.04 -4.68
CA PHE A 86 -30.05 -2.84 -5.52
C PHE A 86 -28.87 -3.37 -4.71
N ILE A 87 -28.17 -2.50 -4.00
CA ILE A 87 -27.01 -2.87 -3.17
C ILE A 87 -27.42 -3.89 -2.10
N THR A 88 -28.54 -3.65 -1.42
CA THR A 88 -29.09 -4.59 -0.42
C THR A 88 -29.32 -5.97 -1.02
N ARG A 89 -29.93 -6.07 -2.21
CA ARG A 89 -30.18 -7.36 -2.87
C ARG A 89 -28.91 -8.00 -3.43
N LEU A 90 -27.95 -7.20 -3.91
CA LEU A 90 -26.66 -7.67 -4.37
C LEU A 90 -25.94 -8.44 -3.26
N VAL A 91 -25.84 -7.84 -2.07
CA VAL A 91 -25.16 -8.44 -0.91
C VAL A 91 -26.01 -9.55 -0.29
N ASN A 92 -27.30 -9.29 -0.04
CA ASN A 92 -28.12 -10.18 0.77
C ASN A 92 -28.77 -11.31 0.00
N ASP A 93 -29.13 -11.14 -1.28
CA ASP A 93 -29.86 -12.13 -2.05
C ASP A 93 -28.98 -12.84 -3.08
N TYR A 94 -28.24 -12.09 -3.89
CA TYR A 94 -27.53 -12.63 -5.07
C TYR A 94 -26.27 -13.43 -4.72
N LEU A 95 -25.79 -13.32 -3.47
CA LEU A 95 -24.72 -14.17 -2.93
C LEU A 95 -25.25 -15.44 -2.24
N ARG A 96 -26.56 -15.71 -2.21
CA ARG A 96 -27.08 -16.92 -1.55
C ARG A 96 -27.07 -18.13 -2.49
N ASP A 97 -26.64 -19.28 -1.98
CA ASP A 97 -26.69 -20.57 -2.70
C ASP A 97 -28.12 -21.09 -2.95
N ASN A 98 -29.13 -20.46 -2.36
CA ASN A 98 -30.53 -20.86 -2.47
C ASN A 98 -31.43 -19.79 -3.09
N PHE A 99 -30.86 -18.83 -3.83
CA PHE A 99 -31.63 -17.74 -4.46
C PHE A 99 -32.76 -18.28 -5.37
N TYR A 100 -32.43 -19.14 -6.33
CA TYR A 100 -33.42 -19.71 -7.26
C TYR A 100 -34.33 -20.75 -6.60
N THR A 101 -33.79 -21.57 -5.69
CA THR A 101 -34.59 -22.62 -5.02
C THR A 101 -35.68 -22.04 -4.12
N ARG A 102 -35.45 -20.88 -3.51
CA ARG A 102 -36.50 -20.13 -2.77
C ARG A 102 -37.62 -19.61 -3.66
N GLN A 103 -37.35 -19.44 -4.95
CA GLN A 103 -38.34 -19.07 -5.96
C GLN A 103 -38.96 -20.28 -6.67
N ASN A 104 -38.67 -21.51 -6.20
CA ASN A 104 -39.06 -22.77 -6.85
C ASN A 104 -38.51 -22.93 -8.27
N ILE A 105 -37.33 -22.35 -8.55
CA ILE A 105 -36.64 -22.47 -9.83
C ILE A 105 -35.49 -23.47 -9.67
N HIS A 106 -35.46 -24.48 -10.53
CA HIS A 106 -34.40 -25.51 -10.55
C HIS A 106 -33.20 -25.05 -11.39
N GLN A 107 -32.56 -23.95 -10.99
CA GLN A 107 -31.38 -23.37 -11.63
C GLN A 107 -30.24 -23.25 -10.61
N SER A 108 -29.00 -23.49 -11.06
CA SER A 108 -27.82 -23.27 -10.22
C SER A 108 -27.57 -21.77 -10.02
N PRO A 109 -27.33 -21.31 -8.78
CA PRO A 109 -27.00 -19.91 -8.51
C PRO A 109 -25.56 -19.54 -8.91
N HIS A 110 -24.74 -20.51 -9.34
CA HIS A 110 -23.29 -20.31 -9.50
C HIS A 110 -22.94 -19.13 -10.41
N ALA A 111 -23.58 -18.99 -11.57
CA ALA A 111 -23.33 -17.87 -12.49
C ALA A 111 -23.69 -16.52 -11.85
N LEU A 112 -24.82 -16.46 -11.12
CA LEU A 112 -25.23 -15.28 -10.37
C LEU A 112 -24.25 -14.96 -9.22
N ASN A 113 -23.79 -15.96 -8.47
CA ASN A 113 -22.82 -15.74 -7.39
C ASN A 113 -21.48 -15.24 -7.94
N VAL A 114 -21.03 -15.78 -9.08
CA VAL A 114 -19.84 -15.28 -9.80
C VAL A 114 -20.02 -13.83 -10.21
N ALA A 115 -21.13 -13.49 -10.87
CA ALA A 115 -21.42 -12.14 -11.32
C ALA A 115 -21.51 -11.16 -10.14
N ALA A 116 -22.15 -11.56 -9.04
CA ALA A 116 -22.29 -10.75 -7.84
C ALA A 116 -20.94 -10.50 -7.16
N CYS A 117 -20.12 -11.53 -6.93
CA CYS A 117 -18.80 -11.36 -6.34
C CYS A 117 -17.89 -10.47 -7.21
N ARG A 118 -17.93 -10.69 -8.53
CA ARG A 118 -17.21 -9.87 -9.52
C ARG A 118 -17.63 -8.40 -9.44
N LEU A 119 -18.93 -8.11 -9.44
CA LEU A 119 -19.44 -6.74 -9.34
C LEU A 119 -18.99 -6.09 -8.02
N ILE A 120 -19.12 -6.78 -6.88
CA ILE A 120 -18.74 -6.24 -5.57
C ILE A 120 -17.26 -5.86 -5.51
N LEU A 121 -16.37 -6.71 -6.02
CA LEU A 121 -14.93 -6.41 -6.08
C LEU A 121 -14.61 -5.15 -6.88
N VAL A 122 -15.33 -4.96 -7.97
CA VAL A 122 -15.11 -3.85 -8.89
C VAL A 122 -15.67 -2.55 -8.29
N ILE A 123 -16.85 -2.58 -7.65
CA ILE A 123 -17.45 -1.36 -7.06
C ILE A 123 -16.89 -0.99 -5.69
N MET A 124 -15.94 -1.78 -5.17
CA MET A 124 -15.34 -1.63 -3.85
C MET A 124 -14.82 -0.21 -3.53
N PRO A 125 -14.21 0.55 -4.47
CA PRO A 125 -13.77 1.92 -4.19
C PRO A 125 -14.89 2.90 -3.81
N GLY A 126 -16.16 2.55 -4.01
CA GLY A 126 -17.29 3.33 -3.50
C GLY A 126 -18.17 2.61 -2.49
N LEU A 127 -17.79 1.40 -2.11
CA LEU A 127 -18.53 0.57 -1.16
C LEU A 127 -18.02 0.82 0.25
N ASP A 128 -18.92 1.07 1.18
CA ASP A 128 -18.60 1.03 2.60
C ASP A 128 -18.47 -0.44 3.04
N THR A 129 -17.23 -0.91 3.19
CA THR A 129 -16.90 -2.29 3.58
C THR A 129 -17.46 -2.64 4.93
N SER A 130 -17.41 -1.71 5.89
CA SER A 130 -17.94 -1.88 7.24
C SER A 130 -19.46 -2.11 7.24
N ALA A 131 -20.19 -1.41 6.37
CA ALA A 131 -21.63 -1.57 6.21
C ALA A 131 -22.01 -2.90 5.54
N VAL A 132 -21.17 -3.42 4.64
CA VAL A 132 -21.41 -4.68 3.93
C VAL A 132 -21.08 -5.90 4.79
N PHE A 133 -20.01 -5.82 5.58
CA PHE A 133 -19.48 -6.93 6.36
C PHE A 133 -19.78 -6.79 7.87
N GLN A 134 -20.97 -6.32 8.24
CA GLN A 134 -21.38 -6.28 9.65
C GLN A 134 -21.43 -7.69 10.26
N LEU A 135 -21.20 -7.80 11.58
CA LEU A 135 -21.28 -9.05 12.36
C LEU A 135 -22.62 -9.80 12.17
N GLU A 136 -23.70 -9.07 11.88
CA GLU A 136 -25.02 -9.65 11.57
C GLU A 136 -25.01 -10.50 10.28
N TYR A 137 -24.04 -10.27 9.40
CA TYR A 137 -23.80 -11.00 8.15
C TYR A 137 -22.76 -12.12 8.29
N ASP A 138 -22.62 -12.68 9.49
CA ASP A 138 -21.85 -13.88 9.81
C ASP A 138 -21.99 -15.01 8.76
N HIS A 139 -23.20 -15.18 8.22
CA HIS A 139 -23.51 -16.18 7.21
C HIS A 139 -22.91 -15.89 5.82
N LEU A 140 -22.74 -14.62 5.46
CA LEU A 140 -22.07 -14.23 4.22
C LEU A 140 -20.59 -14.58 4.32
N ILE A 141 -19.91 -14.14 5.39
CA ILE A 141 -18.48 -14.37 5.59
C ILE A 141 -18.18 -15.88 5.65
N LYS A 142 -18.97 -16.65 6.42
CA LYS A 142 -18.85 -18.13 6.46
C LYS A 142 -18.99 -18.77 5.08
N ARG A 143 -19.87 -18.23 4.22
CA ARG A 143 -20.04 -18.70 2.85
C ARG A 143 -18.82 -18.36 1.99
N LEU A 144 -18.29 -17.16 2.12
CA LEU A 144 -17.06 -16.74 1.42
C LEU A 144 -15.88 -17.66 1.78
N TYR A 145 -15.69 -18.03 3.05
CA TYR A 145 -14.70 -19.04 3.46
C TYR A 145 -14.93 -20.37 2.74
N GLY A 146 -16.18 -20.86 2.74
CA GLY A 146 -16.54 -22.10 2.05
C GLY A 146 -16.22 -22.08 0.56
N TRP A 147 -16.48 -20.95 -0.11
CA TRP A 147 -16.18 -20.77 -1.53
C TRP A 147 -14.68 -20.60 -1.81
N ALA A 148 -13.96 -19.84 -1.00
CA ALA A 148 -12.51 -19.63 -1.13
C ALA A 148 -11.73 -20.96 -0.97
N GLU A 149 -12.19 -21.84 -0.09
CA GLU A 149 -11.57 -23.17 0.09
C GLU A 149 -11.94 -24.15 -1.02
N ASN A 150 -13.23 -24.26 -1.39
CA ASN A 150 -13.75 -25.45 -2.07
C ASN A 150 -14.45 -25.19 -3.41
N SER A 151 -14.68 -23.93 -3.78
CA SER A 151 -15.38 -23.63 -5.04
C SER A 151 -14.47 -23.82 -6.25
N VAL A 152 -15.09 -23.84 -7.44
CA VAL A 152 -14.38 -23.81 -8.72
C VAL A 152 -14.10 -22.36 -9.14
N GLU A 153 -13.06 -22.18 -9.96
CA GLU A 153 -12.83 -20.88 -10.61
C GLU A 153 -13.99 -20.49 -11.53
N PRO A 154 -14.37 -19.21 -11.61
CA PRO A 154 -13.71 -18.04 -11.01
C PRO A 154 -14.19 -17.70 -9.58
N LEU A 155 -15.24 -18.36 -9.08
CA LEU A 155 -15.87 -18.02 -7.80
C LEU A 155 -14.90 -18.18 -6.63
N GLN A 156 -14.00 -19.16 -6.68
CA GLN A 156 -12.97 -19.36 -5.67
C GLN A 156 -12.09 -18.11 -5.51
N SER A 157 -11.55 -17.58 -6.61
CA SER A 157 -10.71 -16.38 -6.58
C SER A 157 -11.47 -15.14 -6.11
N TYR A 158 -12.69 -14.92 -6.62
CA TYR A 158 -13.48 -13.76 -6.21
C TYR A 158 -13.87 -13.81 -4.73
N ALA A 159 -14.21 -14.99 -4.21
CA ALA A 159 -14.49 -15.17 -2.78
C ALA A 159 -13.25 -14.88 -1.92
N THR A 160 -12.04 -15.31 -2.34
CA THR A 160 -10.79 -14.95 -1.67
C THR A 160 -10.58 -13.43 -1.65
N GLY A 161 -10.84 -12.74 -2.76
CA GLY A 161 -10.75 -11.28 -2.84
C GLY A 161 -11.68 -10.57 -1.87
N LEU A 162 -12.95 -10.99 -1.81
CA LEU A 162 -13.93 -10.41 -0.89
C LEU A 162 -13.60 -10.69 0.59
N LEU A 163 -13.01 -11.85 0.89
CA LEU A 163 -12.49 -12.11 2.23
C LEU A 163 -11.35 -11.14 2.57
N GLY A 164 -10.45 -10.83 1.63
CA GLY A 164 -9.40 -9.84 1.86
C GLY A 164 -9.95 -8.50 2.30
N ALA A 165 -10.92 -7.97 1.55
CA ALA A 165 -11.61 -6.73 1.92
C ALA A 165 -12.33 -6.83 3.28
N ALA A 166 -12.98 -7.96 3.58
CA ALA A 166 -13.60 -8.16 4.89
C ALA A 166 -12.58 -8.26 6.03
N MET A 167 -11.36 -8.71 5.77
CA MET A 167 -10.31 -8.86 6.77
C MET A 167 -9.57 -7.55 7.08
N GLU A 168 -9.72 -6.51 6.26
CA GLU A 168 -9.24 -5.16 6.58
C GLU A 168 -9.99 -4.56 7.79
N GLU A 169 -11.24 -5.01 8.01
CA GLU A 169 -12.02 -4.67 9.20
C GLU A 169 -11.56 -5.51 10.41
N GLN A 170 -10.89 -4.86 11.35
CA GLN A 170 -10.26 -5.55 12.50
C GLN A 170 -11.24 -6.38 13.33
N GLU A 171 -12.46 -5.87 13.58
CA GLU A 171 -13.48 -6.59 14.36
C GLU A 171 -13.88 -7.91 13.68
N ILE A 172 -13.91 -7.93 12.36
CA ILE A 172 -14.23 -9.11 11.56
C ILE A 172 -13.07 -10.09 11.59
N ALA A 173 -11.86 -9.61 11.32
CA ALA A 173 -10.66 -10.45 11.32
C ALA A 173 -10.47 -11.18 12.66
N VAL A 174 -10.73 -10.49 13.78
CA VAL A 174 -10.71 -11.07 15.13
C VAL A 174 -11.85 -12.08 15.33
N SER A 175 -13.07 -11.77 14.87
CA SER A 175 -14.23 -12.65 15.02
C SER A 175 -14.12 -13.97 14.22
N PHE A 176 -13.40 -13.93 13.09
CA PHE A 176 -13.17 -15.07 12.21
C PHE A 176 -11.76 -15.66 12.32
N ARG A 177 -11.09 -15.42 13.45
CA ARG A 177 -9.72 -15.85 13.73
C ARG A 177 -9.48 -17.33 13.44
N GLU A 178 -10.33 -18.24 13.93
CA GLU A 178 -10.16 -19.69 13.73
C GLU A 178 -10.24 -20.10 12.25
N GLN A 179 -11.10 -19.44 11.48
CA GLN A 179 -11.22 -19.66 10.04
C GLN A 179 -9.97 -19.14 9.32
N ASN A 180 -9.40 -18.02 9.76
CA ASN A 180 -8.14 -17.48 9.22
C ASN A 180 -6.94 -18.39 9.51
N ILE A 181 -6.83 -18.94 10.73
CA ILE A 181 -5.79 -19.93 11.09
C ILE A 181 -5.80 -21.10 10.08
N ARG A 182 -6.99 -21.56 9.68
CA ARG A 182 -7.15 -22.64 8.70
C ARG A 182 -6.90 -22.20 7.26
N LEU A 183 -7.42 -21.04 6.84
CA LEU A 183 -7.41 -20.62 5.44
C LEU A 183 -6.03 -20.11 4.98
N LEU A 184 -5.31 -19.41 5.84
CA LEU A 184 -4.01 -18.82 5.53
C LEU A 184 -2.98 -19.81 4.97
N PRO A 185 -2.71 -20.99 5.59
CA PRO A 185 -1.78 -21.97 5.02
C PRO A 185 -2.25 -22.54 3.67
N ILE A 186 -3.57 -22.69 3.47
CA ILE A 186 -4.15 -23.12 2.19
C ILE A 186 -3.86 -22.07 1.11
N MET A 187 -4.04 -20.79 1.43
CA MET A 187 -3.80 -19.68 0.50
C MET A 187 -2.31 -19.52 0.18
N LEU A 188 -1.42 -19.63 1.15
CA LEU A 188 0.03 -19.64 0.90
C LEU A 188 0.45 -20.81 -0.01
N ALA A 189 -0.08 -22.02 0.21
CA ALA A 189 0.19 -23.17 -0.64
C ALA A 189 -0.35 -22.97 -2.07
N ARG A 190 -1.57 -22.43 -2.22
CA ARG A 190 -2.15 -22.09 -3.53
C ARG A 190 -1.31 -21.04 -4.25
N LEU A 191 -0.83 -20.03 -3.54
CA LEU A 191 0.01 -18.97 -4.11
C LEU A 191 1.36 -19.52 -4.62
N HIS A 192 2.01 -20.41 -3.87
CA HIS A 192 3.22 -21.13 -4.34
C HIS A 192 2.95 -21.90 -5.64
N ASN A 193 1.82 -22.61 -5.72
CA ASN A 193 1.46 -23.39 -6.91
C ASN A 193 1.23 -22.48 -8.13
N LEU A 194 0.49 -21.39 -7.96
CA LEU A 194 0.23 -20.42 -9.03
C LEU A 194 1.53 -19.77 -9.54
N GLN A 195 2.41 -19.39 -8.62
CA GLN A 195 3.71 -18.81 -8.95
C GLN A 195 4.58 -19.81 -9.73
N GLN A 196 4.66 -21.07 -9.30
CA GLN A 196 5.42 -22.12 -10.01
C GLN A 196 4.89 -22.38 -11.42
N GLN A 197 3.57 -22.40 -11.60
CA GLN A 197 2.96 -22.57 -12.92
C GLN A 197 3.28 -21.40 -13.85
N ALA A 198 3.26 -20.17 -13.36
CA ALA A 198 3.63 -18.99 -14.13
C ALA A 198 5.11 -19.03 -14.59
N PHE A 199 6.04 -19.39 -13.70
CA PHE A 199 7.47 -19.55 -14.05
C PHE A 199 7.74 -20.72 -15.00
N GLY A 200 7.04 -21.85 -14.84
CA GLY A 200 7.15 -23.01 -15.72
C GLY A 200 6.65 -22.75 -17.16
N GLN A 201 5.65 -21.87 -17.31
CA GLN A 201 5.15 -21.44 -18.62
C GLN A 201 6.13 -20.50 -19.33
N GLN A 202 6.79 -19.59 -18.60
CA GLN A 202 7.80 -18.69 -19.17
C GLN A 202 9.03 -19.46 -19.67
N THR A 203 9.54 -20.44 -18.92
CA THR A 203 10.68 -21.28 -19.34
C THR A 203 10.34 -22.17 -20.54
N SER A 204 9.13 -22.72 -20.60
CA SER A 204 8.67 -23.53 -21.74
C SER A 204 8.44 -22.71 -23.02
N ALA A 205 8.07 -21.44 -22.90
CA ALA A 205 7.91 -20.53 -24.05
C ALA A 205 9.26 -20.15 -24.67
N VAL A 206 10.30 -19.97 -23.86
CA VAL A 206 11.67 -19.65 -24.32
C VAL A 206 12.32 -20.85 -25.04
N VAL A 207 12.05 -22.08 -24.59
CA VAL A 207 12.57 -23.29 -25.26
C VAL A 207 11.92 -23.54 -26.62
N LYS A 208 10.64 -23.15 -26.82
CA LYS A 208 9.97 -23.29 -28.12
C LYS A 208 10.43 -22.28 -29.19
N GLN A 209 11.14 -21.22 -28.81
CA GLN A 209 11.72 -20.26 -29.76
C GLN A 209 13.18 -20.56 -30.12
N SER A 210 13.77 -21.64 -29.59
CA SER A 210 15.17 -22.02 -29.81
C SER A 210 15.34 -23.47 -30.30
N GLU A 211 14.69 -23.83 -31.41
CA GLU A 211 15.11 -25.01 -32.19
C GLU A 211 15.97 -24.59 -33.40
N PRO A 212 17.29 -24.89 -33.41
CA PRO A 212 18.04 -24.97 -34.65
C PRO A 212 17.86 -26.37 -35.25
N SER A 213 17.47 -26.41 -36.52
CA SER A 213 17.39 -27.64 -37.31
C SER A 213 18.78 -28.25 -37.47
N THR A 214 19.07 -29.41 -36.87
CA THR A 214 20.11 -30.31 -37.39
C THR A 214 19.81 -31.79 -37.18
N SER A 215 20.12 -32.54 -38.23
CA SER A 215 19.97 -33.96 -38.46
C SER A 215 20.88 -34.86 -37.61
N ARG A 216 20.30 -36.00 -37.19
CA ARG A 216 20.88 -37.35 -36.95
C ARG A 216 22.41 -37.51 -36.99
N LEU A 217 22.99 -38.16 -35.96
CA LEU A 217 23.59 -39.50 -36.05
C LEU A 217 24.06 -40.07 -34.67
N SER A 218 23.68 -41.34 -34.44
CA SER A 218 24.36 -42.44 -33.70
C SER A 218 24.93 -42.30 -32.27
N SER A 219 24.49 -43.26 -31.42
CA SER A 219 25.00 -43.65 -30.09
C SER A 219 26.26 -44.56 -30.18
N PRO A 220 26.99 -44.90 -29.08
CA PRO A 220 26.50 -45.87 -28.06
C PRO A 220 26.97 -45.69 -26.58
N LYS A 221 26.09 -46.15 -25.67
CA LYS A 221 26.24 -46.86 -24.36
C LYS A 221 27.44 -46.59 -23.43
N VAL A 222 27.18 -46.42 -22.11
CA VAL A 222 27.58 -47.35 -21.00
C VAL A 222 26.83 -47.03 -19.66
N ALA A 223 26.29 -48.11 -19.09
CA ALA A 223 25.93 -48.51 -17.70
C ALA A 223 25.65 -47.52 -16.54
N SER A 224 24.52 -47.75 -15.87
CA SER A 224 24.23 -47.45 -14.46
C SER A 224 24.85 -48.50 -13.51
N PRO A 225 24.88 -48.21 -12.20
CA PRO A 225 24.13 -49.07 -11.28
C PRO A 225 23.33 -48.32 -10.21
N MET A 226 22.22 -48.95 -9.80
CA MET A 226 21.41 -48.69 -8.61
C MET A 226 22.13 -49.09 -7.33
N LEU A 227 21.63 -48.61 -6.18
CA LEU A 227 21.46 -49.28 -4.87
C LEU A 227 21.14 -48.17 -3.82
N SER A 228 19.90 -48.02 -3.34
CA SER A 228 19.22 -48.75 -2.25
C SER A 228 19.34 -48.03 -0.90
N GLU A 229 18.19 -47.70 -0.30
CA GLU A 229 18.01 -47.38 1.11
C GLU A 229 18.48 -48.54 2.02
N PRO A 230 18.72 -48.26 3.31
CA PRO A 230 17.72 -48.75 4.28
C PRO A 230 17.45 -47.80 5.45
N GLU A 231 16.32 -48.11 6.10
CA GLU A 231 15.78 -47.52 7.31
C GLU A 231 16.54 -47.89 8.60
N SER A 232 16.22 -47.11 9.64
CA SER A 232 15.95 -47.52 11.03
C SER A 232 17.04 -47.32 12.10
N GLU A 233 16.53 -46.72 13.18
CA GLU A 233 16.76 -46.99 14.61
C GLU A 233 17.13 -45.78 15.47
N SER A 234 16.16 -45.55 16.36
CA SER A 234 16.13 -44.74 17.57
C SER A 234 17.30 -44.98 18.52
N ASN A 235 17.72 -43.91 19.19
CA ASN A 235 17.90 -43.96 20.64
C ASN A 235 17.60 -42.58 21.23
N GLY A 236 16.74 -42.57 22.26
CA GLY A 236 16.49 -41.40 23.07
C GLY A 236 17.61 -41.18 24.09
N ASP A 237 17.70 -39.94 24.57
CA ASP A 237 17.93 -39.69 25.98
C ASP A 237 17.35 -38.33 26.38
N GLU A 238 16.74 -38.34 27.55
CA GLU A 238 15.96 -37.28 28.16
C GLU A 238 16.82 -36.26 28.93
N GLN A 239 16.21 -35.08 29.14
CA GLN A 239 16.40 -34.14 30.26
C GLN A 239 17.71 -33.34 30.35
N GLN A 240 17.59 -32.02 30.13
CA GLN A 240 17.45 -31.09 31.26
C GLN A 240 16.96 -29.71 30.82
N THR A 241 15.79 -29.37 31.34
CA THR A 241 15.13 -28.07 31.26
C THR A 241 15.88 -27.04 32.10
N SER A 242 16.27 -25.91 31.51
CA SER A 242 16.58 -24.69 32.25
C SER A 242 15.69 -23.57 31.70
N SER A 243 14.73 -23.18 32.54
CA SER A 243 13.84 -22.04 32.37
C SER A 243 14.62 -20.73 32.50
N MET A 244 14.63 -19.91 31.46
CA MET A 244 14.86 -18.47 31.61
C MET A 244 13.62 -17.73 31.11
N ALA A 245 12.89 -17.18 32.08
CA ALA A 245 11.84 -16.20 31.86
C ALA A 245 12.47 -14.94 31.24
N MET A 246 11.98 -14.56 30.07
CA MET A 246 12.24 -13.26 29.47
C MET A 246 11.03 -12.37 29.77
N ASP A 247 11.35 -11.27 30.42
CA ASP A 247 10.48 -10.19 30.85
C ASP A 247 9.76 -9.57 29.64
N GLY A 248 8.44 -9.47 29.75
CA GLY A 248 7.56 -8.92 28.74
C GLY A 248 7.69 -7.40 28.70
N THR A 249 8.16 -6.88 27.57
CA THR A 249 7.91 -5.49 27.20
C THR A 249 6.89 -5.54 26.06
N ASP A 250 5.64 -5.22 26.40
CA ASP A 250 4.56 -4.99 25.47
C ASP A 250 4.98 -3.86 24.52
N ALA A 251 5.32 -4.25 23.30
CA ALA A 251 5.39 -3.31 22.19
C ALA A 251 3.96 -3.21 21.65
N ASP A 252 3.26 -2.12 22.02
CA ASP A 252 1.99 -1.75 21.41
C ASP A 252 2.14 -1.82 19.87
N ALA A 253 1.32 -2.67 19.26
CA ALA A 253 1.10 -2.63 17.82
C ALA A 253 0.64 -1.21 17.46
N PRO A 254 1.12 -0.63 16.34
CA PRO A 254 0.64 0.69 15.93
C PRO A 254 -0.87 0.63 15.73
N PRO A 255 -1.63 1.69 16.04
CA PRO A 255 -2.96 1.80 15.50
C PRO A 255 -2.84 1.73 13.97
N ALA A 256 -3.66 0.89 13.33
CA ALA A 256 -3.86 0.96 11.89
C ALA A 256 -4.13 2.42 11.55
N VAL A 257 -3.28 3.02 10.72
CA VAL A 257 -3.54 4.36 10.22
C VAL A 257 -4.58 4.22 9.13
N ASN A 258 -5.83 3.97 9.54
CA ASN A 258 -6.98 4.28 8.71
C ASN A 258 -7.06 5.80 8.64
N PRO A 259 -7.17 6.41 7.45
CA PRO A 259 -7.64 7.78 7.35
C PRO A 259 -9.10 7.78 7.85
N GLU A 260 -9.31 8.10 9.13
CA GLU A 260 -10.63 8.07 9.74
C GLU A 260 -11.60 8.99 8.99
N GLN A 261 -12.71 8.37 8.61
CA GLN A 261 -13.97 8.96 8.20
C GLN A 261 -14.55 9.77 9.36
N THR A 262 -14.90 11.03 9.11
CA THR A 262 -15.83 11.75 9.97
C THR A 262 -17.23 11.67 9.37
N SER A 263 -18.10 10.93 10.06
CA SER A 263 -19.55 10.94 9.87
C SER A 263 -20.15 12.25 10.40
N ASN A 264 -21.00 12.91 9.63
CA ASN A 264 -22.28 13.43 10.10
C ASN A 264 -23.16 13.93 8.93
N ASP A 265 -24.43 13.53 9.03
CA ASP A 265 -25.58 13.99 8.26
C ASP A 265 -25.87 15.49 8.47
N GLU A 266 -26.26 16.20 7.42
CA GLU A 266 -27.64 16.68 7.18
C GLU A 266 -27.65 17.67 6.01
N ALA A 267 -28.68 17.57 5.19
CA ALA A 267 -28.88 18.33 3.97
C ALA A 267 -29.35 19.75 4.27
N GLU A 268 -28.82 20.73 3.55
CA GLU A 268 -29.56 21.96 3.25
C GLU A 268 -29.20 22.49 1.85
N GLN A 269 -30.25 22.71 1.06
CA GLN A 269 -30.26 23.33 -0.26
C GLN A 269 -29.93 24.82 -0.12
N GLU A 270 -29.17 25.40 -1.05
CA GLU A 270 -29.46 26.77 -1.46
C GLU A 270 -28.96 27.11 -2.87
N ASP A 271 -29.75 27.98 -3.50
CA ASP A 271 -29.90 28.28 -4.91
C ASP A 271 -28.72 29.07 -5.53
N ALA A 272 -28.60 28.88 -6.85
CA ALA A 272 -27.79 29.71 -7.72
C ALA A 272 -28.35 31.13 -7.85
N MET A 273 -27.48 32.15 -7.84
CA MET A 273 -27.76 33.42 -8.52
C MET A 273 -26.49 34.04 -9.09
N GLU A 274 -26.45 34.12 -10.41
CA GLU A 274 -25.54 34.94 -11.21
C GLU A 274 -25.82 36.43 -10.99
N VAL A 275 -24.77 37.24 -10.82
CA VAL A 275 -24.78 38.66 -11.22
C VAL A 275 -23.41 39.02 -11.80
N GLY A 276 -23.42 39.43 -13.06
CA GLY A 276 -22.24 39.82 -13.83
C GLY A 276 -21.63 41.17 -13.45
N GLY A 277 -20.38 41.35 -13.88
CA GLY A 277 -19.65 42.60 -13.84
C GLY A 277 -18.49 42.58 -14.84
N ASP A 278 -18.67 43.34 -15.92
CA ASP A 278 -17.73 43.62 -17.00
C ASP A 278 -16.53 44.49 -16.52
N GLY A 279 -15.36 44.33 -17.15
CA GLY A 279 -14.17 45.14 -16.84
C GLY A 279 -12.86 44.59 -17.41
N GLY A 280 -12.57 44.89 -18.67
CA GLY A 280 -11.50 44.27 -19.44
C GLY A 280 -10.06 44.80 -19.29
N GLY A 281 -9.17 44.13 -20.03
CA GLY A 281 -7.97 44.73 -20.64
C GLY A 281 -6.62 44.20 -20.15
N GLY A 282 -5.99 43.31 -20.93
CA GLY A 282 -4.55 43.04 -20.84
C GLY A 282 -4.12 41.70 -21.41
N GLU A 283 -3.96 41.59 -22.73
CA GLU A 283 -3.34 40.43 -23.39
C GLU A 283 -1.88 40.25 -22.92
N MET A 284 -1.59 39.13 -22.26
CA MET A 284 -0.24 38.58 -22.14
C MET A 284 -0.26 37.14 -22.64
N LYS A 285 0.57 36.86 -23.64
CA LYS A 285 0.73 35.54 -24.26
C LYS A 285 1.13 34.51 -23.20
N GLU A 286 0.23 33.58 -22.94
CA GLU A 286 0.52 32.34 -22.22
C GLU A 286 1.59 31.53 -22.98
N VAL A 287 2.64 31.16 -22.26
CA VAL A 287 3.61 30.16 -22.69
C VAL A 287 3.09 28.84 -22.14
N GLU A 288 2.59 27.96 -23.02
CA GLU A 288 2.15 26.62 -22.66
C GLU A 288 3.25 25.86 -21.89
N PRO A 289 2.94 25.23 -20.74
CA PRO A 289 3.84 24.25 -20.17
C PRO A 289 3.83 23.01 -21.08
N SER A 290 4.96 22.80 -21.75
CA SER A 290 5.24 21.65 -22.60
C SER A 290 4.71 20.35 -21.99
N ALA A 291 3.67 19.79 -22.62
CA ALA A 291 3.15 18.47 -22.34
C ALA A 291 4.31 17.45 -22.35
N ARG A 292 4.60 16.86 -21.19
CA ARG A 292 5.45 15.68 -21.12
C ARG A 292 4.65 14.53 -21.73
N THR A 293 5.11 14.05 -22.87
CA THR A 293 4.59 12.84 -23.53
C THR A 293 4.61 11.66 -22.56
N PRO A 294 3.54 10.85 -22.46
CA PRO A 294 3.55 9.65 -21.62
C PRO A 294 4.54 8.65 -22.23
N THR A 295 5.62 8.41 -21.51
CA THR A 295 6.63 7.41 -21.84
C THR A 295 6.07 6.01 -21.57
N THR A 296 5.92 5.20 -22.61
CA THR A 296 5.89 3.72 -22.61
C THR A 296 4.90 3.07 -21.62
N THR A 297 3.71 2.72 -22.11
CA THR A 297 2.65 1.99 -21.38
C THR A 297 3.15 0.65 -20.82
N GLY A 298 3.51 0.63 -19.54
CA GLY A 298 3.61 -0.59 -18.73
C GLY A 298 2.22 -1.06 -18.30
N THR A 299 2.12 -2.32 -17.86
CA THR A 299 0.97 -2.85 -17.14
C THR A 299 0.89 -2.16 -15.78
N ILE A 300 -0.20 -1.45 -15.56
CA ILE A 300 -0.47 -0.65 -14.35
C ILE A 300 -1.56 -1.26 -13.45
N MET A 301 -2.25 -2.30 -13.94
CA MET A 301 -3.31 -2.99 -13.21
C MET A 301 -3.46 -4.44 -13.71
N ILE A 302 -3.89 -5.32 -12.82
CA ILE A 302 -4.37 -6.68 -13.14
C ILE A 302 -5.91 -6.64 -13.20
N PRO A 303 -6.54 -6.96 -14.36
CA PRO A 303 -7.99 -7.01 -14.45
C PRO A 303 -8.62 -8.11 -13.57
N TYR A 304 -9.82 -7.85 -13.05
CA TYR A 304 -10.62 -8.85 -12.34
C TYR A 304 -11.24 -9.90 -13.27
N TYR A 305 -11.45 -9.57 -14.54
CA TYR A 305 -12.04 -10.47 -15.54
C TYR A 305 -11.27 -10.46 -16.87
N PRO A 306 -11.09 -11.63 -17.52
CA PRO A 306 -11.32 -12.97 -16.97
C PRO A 306 -10.35 -13.26 -15.81
N VAL A 307 -10.70 -14.18 -14.90
CA VAL A 307 -9.77 -14.59 -13.84
C VAL A 307 -8.56 -15.27 -14.47
N THR A 308 -7.43 -14.57 -14.44
CA THR A 308 -6.13 -15.08 -14.86
C THR A 308 -5.34 -15.59 -13.67
N SER A 309 -4.21 -16.27 -13.91
CA SER A 309 -3.27 -16.62 -12.84
C SER A 309 -2.81 -15.38 -12.05
N ALA A 310 -2.58 -14.24 -12.72
CA ALA A 310 -2.22 -13.00 -12.03
C ALA A 310 -3.38 -12.47 -11.17
N THR A 311 -4.62 -12.55 -11.67
CA THR A 311 -5.82 -12.18 -10.90
C THR A 311 -5.94 -13.02 -9.63
N SER A 312 -5.80 -14.34 -9.72
CA SER A 312 -5.85 -15.22 -8.54
C SER A 312 -4.72 -14.93 -7.54
N GLN A 313 -3.50 -14.68 -8.03
CA GLN A 313 -2.36 -14.34 -7.17
C GLN A 313 -2.58 -13.00 -6.44
N MET A 314 -3.04 -11.95 -7.15
CA MET A 314 -3.40 -10.66 -6.57
C MET A 314 -4.48 -10.83 -5.49
N LEU A 315 -5.57 -11.53 -5.77
CA LEU A 315 -6.66 -11.69 -4.80
C LEU A 315 -6.24 -12.48 -3.56
N ILE A 316 -5.32 -13.44 -3.69
CA ILE A 316 -4.72 -14.13 -2.54
C ILE A 316 -3.82 -13.17 -1.74
N LEU A 317 -2.98 -12.36 -2.39
CA LEU A 317 -2.13 -11.38 -1.72
C LEU A 317 -2.96 -10.33 -0.98
N ASN A 318 -4.09 -9.88 -1.55
CA ASN A 318 -5.04 -8.98 -0.90
C ASN A 318 -5.63 -9.61 0.36
N TYR A 319 -5.90 -10.92 0.36
CA TYR A 319 -6.32 -11.62 1.58
C TYR A 319 -5.19 -11.76 2.62
N LEU A 320 -3.96 -12.07 2.18
CA LEU A 320 -2.83 -12.26 3.09
C LEU A 320 -2.34 -10.96 3.73
N THR A 321 -2.53 -9.81 3.06
CA THR A 321 -2.05 -8.50 3.52
C THR A 321 -2.58 -8.13 4.91
N PRO A 322 -3.90 -8.03 5.16
CA PRO A 322 -4.42 -7.73 6.50
C PRO A 322 -4.07 -8.82 7.52
N MET A 323 -3.95 -10.08 7.09
CA MET A 323 -3.51 -11.16 7.98
C MET A 323 -2.05 -10.99 8.43
N GLY A 324 -1.20 -10.35 7.62
CA GLY A 324 0.20 -10.13 7.97
C GLY A 324 0.42 -9.32 9.24
N GLU A 325 -0.54 -8.49 9.65
CA GLU A 325 -0.45 -7.65 10.85
C GLU A 325 -0.57 -8.43 12.16
N TYR A 326 -1.17 -9.62 12.12
CA TYR A 326 -1.45 -10.42 13.31
C TYR A 326 -0.29 -11.35 13.65
N GLN A 327 0.34 -11.12 14.80
CA GLN A 327 1.50 -11.89 15.27
C GLN A 327 1.24 -13.40 15.36
N GLU A 328 0.00 -13.81 15.64
CA GLU A 328 -0.39 -15.21 15.76
C GLU A 328 -0.29 -16.01 14.46
N PHE A 329 -0.36 -15.35 13.30
CA PHE A 329 -0.24 -16.02 11.99
C PHE A 329 1.22 -16.15 11.54
N LEU A 330 2.14 -15.49 12.23
CA LEU A 330 3.56 -15.50 11.92
C LEU A 330 4.20 -16.91 11.86
N PRO A 331 3.82 -17.90 12.71
CA PRO A 331 4.28 -19.28 12.57
C PRO A 331 3.98 -19.87 11.18
N HIS A 332 2.78 -19.65 10.65
CA HIS A 332 2.41 -20.14 9.31
C HIS A 332 3.18 -19.42 8.20
N VAL A 333 3.44 -18.12 8.35
CA VAL A 333 4.29 -17.33 7.43
C VAL A 333 5.68 -17.97 7.29
N PHE A 334 6.28 -18.38 8.41
CA PHE A 334 7.58 -19.07 8.41
C PHE A 334 7.48 -20.50 7.88
N GLU A 335 6.53 -21.30 8.37
CA GLU A 335 6.35 -22.71 7.98
C GLU A 335 6.13 -22.86 6.47
N HIS A 336 5.36 -21.95 5.87
CA HIS A 336 5.04 -21.96 4.44
C HIS A 336 6.00 -21.11 3.59
N ASN A 337 7.15 -20.68 4.13
CA ASN A 337 8.19 -19.96 3.40
C ASN A 337 7.68 -18.72 2.63
N ALA A 338 6.81 -17.91 3.25
CA ALA A 338 6.23 -16.73 2.62
C ALA A 338 7.30 -15.71 2.18
N MET A 339 8.42 -15.61 2.90
CA MET A 339 9.54 -14.74 2.52
C MET A 339 10.12 -15.12 1.14
N GLN A 340 10.35 -16.40 0.88
CA GLN A 340 10.88 -16.86 -0.41
C GLN A 340 9.87 -16.64 -1.53
N LEU A 341 8.57 -16.72 -1.22
CA LEU A 341 7.49 -16.41 -2.14
C LEU A 341 7.49 -14.92 -2.51
N ILE A 342 7.66 -14.03 -1.52
CA ILE A 342 7.81 -12.58 -1.74
C ILE A 342 9.05 -12.28 -2.59
N PHE A 343 10.20 -12.88 -2.29
CA PHE A 343 11.43 -12.69 -3.07
C PHE A 343 11.25 -13.00 -4.56
N ARG A 344 10.55 -14.08 -4.88
CA ARG A 344 10.25 -14.43 -6.28
C ARG A 344 9.35 -13.41 -6.99
N TYR A 345 8.55 -12.64 -6.27
CA TYR A 345 7.76 -11.56 -6.85
C TYR A 345 8.57 -10.29 -7.12
N ILE A 346 9.67 -10.05 -6.40
CA ILE A 346 10.43 -8.80 -6.51
C ILE A 346 11.79 -8.96 -7.21
N GLU A 347 12.22 -10.20 -7.46
CA GLU A 347 13.43 -10.51 -8.22
C GLU A 347 13.14 -10.61 -9.73
N ASN A 348 14.10 -10.20 -10.56
CA ASN A 348 14.06 -10.33 -12.03
C ASN A 348 12.81 -9.72 -12.68
N LEU A 349 12.36 -8.58 -12.16
CA LEU A 349 11.19 -7.86 -12.66
C LEU A 349 11.38 -7.36 -14.09
N ASP A 350 10.33 -7.49 -14.90
CA ASP A 350 10.15 -6.64 -16.08
C ASP A 350 9.67 -5.27 -15.58
N PRO A 351 10.41 -4.16 -15.85
CA PRO A 351 9.97 -2.82 -15.48
C PRO A 351 8.59 -2.44 -16.00
N LYS A 352 8.07 -3.14 -17.03
CA LYS A 352 6.74 -2.92 -17.59
C LYS A 352 5.65 -3.75 -16.94
N ASP A 353 5.96 -4.73 -16.07
CA ASP A 353 4.96 -5.58 -15.43
C ASP A 353 5.32 -5.77 -13.95
N THR A 354 4.94 -4.78 -13.15
CA THR A 354 5.28 -4.73 -11.72
C THR A 354 4.06 -4.81 -10.81
N CYS A 355 2.87 -5.17 -11.32
CA CYS A 355 1.63 -5.18 -10.53
C CYS A 355 1.66 -6.25 -9.43
N LEU A 356 1.99 -7.50 -9.75
CA LEU A 356 2.09 -8.55 -8.71
C LEU A 356 3.19 -8.26 -7.69
N ALA A 357 4.28 -7.61 -8.14
CA ALA A 357 5.34 -7.17 -7.25
C ALA A 357 4.85 -6.12 -6.26
N PHE A 358 4.03 -5.16 -6.73
CA PHE A 358 3.38 -4.18 -5.87
C PHE A 358 2.47 -4.83 -4.82
N GLU A 359 1.62 -5.78 -5.22
CA GLU A 359 0.76 -6.52 -4.28
C GLU A 359 1.58 -7.32 -3.25
N ALA A 360 2.67 -7.96 -3.68
CA ALA A 360 3.57 -8.67 -2.79
C ALA A 360 4.33 -7.73 -1.84
N LEU A 361 4.61 -6.50 -2.25
CA LEU A 361 5.23 -5.47 -1.40
C LEU A 361 4.27 -4.93 -0.33
N LYS A 362 2.96 -4.85 -0.62
CA LYS A 362 1.94 -4.57 0.41
C LYS A 362 1.90 -5.67 1.47
N TYR A 363 1.87 -6.94 1.05
CA TYR A 363 1.95 -8.05 1.98
C TYR A 363 3.30 -8.09 2.75
N LEU A 364 4.41 -7.78 2.09
CA LEU A 364 5.70 -7.63 2.78
C LEU A 364 5.64 -6.54 3.85
N ALA A 365 5.08 -5.38 3.53
CA ALA A 365 4.97 -4.26 4.46
C ALA A 365 4.18 -4.65 5.72
N SER A 366 3.06 -5.35 5.58
CA SER A 366 2.29 -5.81 6.75
C SER A 366 3.07 -6.82 7.60
N LEU A 367 3.96 -7.63 7.02
CA LEU A 367 4.84 -8.52 7.80
C LEU A 367 6.02 -7.79 8.46
N LEU A 368 6.48 -6.67 7.90
CA LEU A 368 7.62 -5.89 8.43
C LEU A 368 7.29 -5.12 9.71
N CYS A 369 6.03 -5.08 10.14
CA CYS A 369 5.66 -4.59 11.47
C CYS A 369 6.17 -5.53 12.59
N HIS A 370 6.45 -6.81 12.27
CA HIS A 370 6.95 -7.80 13.22
C HIS A 370 8.47 -7.78 13.29
N LYS A 371 9.03 -7.39 14.43
CA LYS A 371 10.48 -7.38 14.69
C LYS A 371 11.19 -8.66 14.24
N LYS A 372 10.64 -9.84 14.56
CA LYS A 372 11.23 -11.14 14.18
C LYS A 372 11.32 -11.28 12.66
N PHE A 373 10.25 -10.95 11.94
CA PHE A 373 10.22 -11.06 10.48
C PHE A 373 11.17 -10.06 9.84
N SER A 374 11.21 -8.81 10.32
CA SER A 374 12.09 -7.76 9.80
C SER A 374 13.57 -8.12 9.94
N LEU A 375 13.97 -8.71 11.08
CA LEU A 375 15.35 -9.17 11.27
C LEU A 375 15.70 -10.34 10.34
N GLU A 376 14.80 -11.31 10.18
CA GLU A 376 14.99 -12.43 9.24
C GLU A 376 15.04 -11.94 7.79
N PHE A 377 14.20 -10.97 7.42
CA PHE A 377 14.17 -10.39 6.09
C PHE A 377 15.53 -9.75 5.73
N ILE A 378 16.10 -8.96 6.65
CA ILE A 378 17.45 -8.40 6.47
C ILE A 378 18.52 -9.49 6.44
N ALA A 379 18.45 -10.48 7.33
CA ALA A 379 19.42 -11.58 7.38
C ALA A 379 19.44 -12.42 6.09
N ASN A 380 18.33 -12.49 5.37
CA ASN A 380 18.21 -13.22 4.11
C ASN A 380 18.43 -12.33 2.86
N GLY A 381 18.99 -11.13 3.02
CA GLY A 381 19.33 -10.22 1.94
C GLY A 381 18.12 -9.53 1.31
N GLY A 382 17.08 -9.26 2.11
CA GLY A 382 15.83 -8.66 1.64
C GLY A 382 16.01 -7.20 1.21
N LEU A 383 16.85 -6.42 1.92
CA LEU A 383 17.10 -5.02 1.54
C LEU A 383 17.78 -4.93 0.17
N GLU A 384 18.78 -5.75 -0.09
CA GLU A 384 19.51 -5.79 -1.36
C GLU A 384 18.60 -6.16 -2.53
N ARG A 385 17.50 -6.88 -2.28
CA ARG A 385 16.47 -7.16 -3.29
C ARG A 385 15.55 -5.99 -3.51
N LEU A 386 15.12 -5.31 -2.44
CA LEU A 386 14.31 -4.09 -2.57
C LEU A 386 15.03 -3.01 -3.37
N LEU A 387 16.33 -2.84 -3.16
CA LEU A 387 17.13 -1.83 -3.87
C LEU A 387 17.24 -2.07 -5.38
N LYS A 388 17.07 -3.33 -5.82
CA LYS A 388 17.12 -3.73 -7.24
C LYS A 388 15.81 -3.53 -7.99
N ILE A 389 14.72 -3.19 -7.29
CA ILE A 389 13.42 -2.96 -7.94
C ILE A 389 13.54 -1.76 -8.91
N PRO A 390 13.06 -1.91 -10.16
CA PRO A 390 13.25 -0.90 -11.19
C PRO A 390 12.51 0.40 -10.85
N ARG A 391 13.13 1.54 -11.18
CA ARG A 391 12.60 2.88 -11.00
C ARG A 391 12.62 3.64 -12.34
N PRO A 392 11.56 4.37 -12.72
CA PRO A 392 10.24 4.41 -12.08
C PRO A 392 9.44 3.12 -12.34
N SER A 393 8.63 2.71 -11.37
CA SER A 393 7.65 1.62 -11.54
C SER A 393 6.59 1.68 -10.43
N LEU A 394 5.47 0.99 -10.60
CA LEU A 394 4.45 0.84 -9.56
C LEU A 394 5.03 0.14 -8.31
N ALA A 395 5.85 -0.90 -8.51
CA ALA A 395 6.52 -1.58 -7.40
C ALA A 395 7.47 -0.64 -6.63
N ALA A 396 8.05 0.37 -7.27
CA ALA A 396 8.88 1.34 -6.56
C ALA A 396 8.09 2.14 -5.50
N THR A 397 6.79 2.39 -5.72
CA THR A 397 5.90 2.94 -4.68
C THR A 397 5.67 1.91 -3.57
N GLY A 398 5.56 0.62 -3.88
CA GLY A 398 5.54 -0.45 -2.86
C GLY A 398 6.83 -0.54 -2.02
N VAL A 399 7.99 -0.16 -2.56
CA VAL A 399 9.24 -0.09 -1.80
C VAL A 399 9.20 0.99 -0.72
N SER A 400 8.48 2.09 -0.96
CA SER A 400 8.43 3.20 0.01
C SER A 400 7.81 2.77 1.34
N ILE A 401 6.71 2.00 1.29
CA ILE A 401 6.06 1.49 2.51
C ILE A 401 6.95 0.45 3.21
N ALA A 402 7.65 -0.41 2.47
CA ALA A 402 8.61 -1.36 3.05
C ALA A 402 9.78 -0.64 3.76
N PHE A 403 10.31 0.44 3.17
CA PHE A 403 11.33 1.26 3.82
C PHE A 403 10.82 1.89 5.11
N TYR A 404 9.60 2.43 5.10
CA TYR A 404 8.98 2.97 6.29
C TYR A 404 8.90 1.94 7.42
N TYR A 405 8.36 0.75 7.18
CA TYR A 405 8.26 -0.30 8.21
C TYR A 405 9.63 -0.85 8.65
N LEU A 406 10.62 -0.92 7.76
CA LEU A 406 12.00 -1.23 8.16
C LEU A 406 12.56 -0.18 9.12
N ALA A 407 12.33 1.10 8.86
CA ALA A 407 12.78 2.18 9.74
C ALA A 407 12.02 2.26 11.06
N TYR A 408 10.78 1.78 11.10
CA TYR A 408 10.01 1.63 12.33
C TYR A 408 10.66 0.63 13.30
N CYS A 409 11.28 -0.43 12.78
CA CYS A 409 12.01 -1.41 13.59
C CYS A 409 13.45 -0.94 13.85
N GLU A 410 13.71 -0.39 15.04
CA GLU A 410 15.05 0.08 15.45
C GLU A 410 16.12 -1.02 15.32
N ASP A 411 15.84 -2.24 15.75
CA ASP A 411 16.80 -3.36 15.62
C ASP A 411 17.13 -3.67 14.15
N ALA A 412 16.15 -3.59 13.24
CA ALA A 412 16.39 -3.78 11.82
C ALA A 412 17.31 -2.67 11.27
N MET A 413 17.06 -1.41 11.64
CA MET A 413 17.92 -0.29 11.27
C MET A 413 19.33 -0.39 11.84
N GLU A 414 19.50 -0.90 13.07
CA GLU A 414 20.83 -1.18 13.62
C GLU A 414 21.60 -2.21 12.78
N ARG A 415 20.91 -3.25 12.28
CA ARG A 415 21.51 -4.24 11.37
C ARG A 415 21.84 -3.63 10.01
N ILE A 416 20.93 -2.81 9.46
CA ILE A 416 21.16 -2.09 8.19
C ILE A 416 22.37 -1.17 8.31
N CYS A 417 22.51 -0.45 9.42
CA CYS A 417 23.66 0.42 9.68
C CYS A 417 25.01 -0.33 9.80
N GLN A 418 24.99 -1.65 9.94
CA GLN A 418 26.19 -2.50 9.95
C GLN A 418 26.49 -3.13 8.58
N MET A 419 25.63 -2.94 7.58
CA MET A 419 25.83 -3.44 6.22
C MET A 419 26.94 -2.66 5.48
N PRO A 420 27.42 -3.17 4.32
CA PRO A 420 28.38 -2.43 3.51
C PRO A 420 27.89 -1.03 3.14
N ARG A 421 28.83 -0.08 3.06
CA ARG A 421 28.51 1.33 2.84
C ARG A 421 27.75 1.55 1.53
N GLU A 422 28.03 0.75 0.52
CA GLU A 422 27.40 0.81 -0.80
C GLU A 422 25.88 0.60 -0.69
N ILE A 423 25.45 -0.36 0.14
CA ILE A 423 24.03 -0.66 0.38
C ILE A 423 23.35 0.51 1.08
N ILE A 424 23.99 1.11 2.07
CA ILE A 424 23.46 2.27 2.79
C ILE A 424 23.35 3.49 1.86
N THR A 425 24.38 3.77 1.07
CA THR A 425 24.38 4.85 0.06
C THR A 425 23.23 4.65 -0.93
N GLU A 426 23.03 3.43 -1.42
CA GLU A 426 21.95 3.11 -2.36
C GLU A 426 20.57 3.22 -1.71
N MET A 427 20.39 2.78 -0.46
CA MET A 427 19.15 2.92 0.29
C MET A 427 18.76 4.38 0.50
N VAL A 428 19.71 5.21 0.94
CA VAL A 428 19.47 6.66 1.09
C VAL A 428 19.18 7.31 -0.25
N SER A 429 19.90 6.93 -1.32
CA SER A 429 19.66 7.44 -2.66
C SER A 429 18.26 7.07 -3.19
N TYR A 430 17.81 5.84 -2.93
CA TYR A 430 16.47 5.40 -3.28
C TYR A 430 15.41 6.19 -2.49
N ALA A 431 15.56 6.29 -1.17
CA ALA A 431 14.62 7.04 -0.33
C ALA A 431 14.55 8.53 -0.72
N LEU A 432 15.67 9.15 -1.09
CA LEU A 432 15.70 10.53 -1.60
C LEU A 432 15.00 10.64 -2.96
N TRP A 433 15.20 9.68 -3.87
CA TRP A 433 14.45 9.62 -5.13
C TRP A 433 12.94 9.53 -4.89
N LEU A 434 12.50 8.76 -3.88
CA LEU A 434 11.09 8.65 -3.51
C LEU A 434 10.46 9.97 -3.05
N LEU A 435 11.24 10.88 -2.42
CA LEU A 435 10.75 12.22 -2.07
C LEU A 435 10.38 13.05 -3.31
N GLY A 436 10.95 12.73 -4.47
CA GLY A 436 10.67 13.38 -5.75
C GLY A 436 9.65 12.65 -6.64
N CYS A 437 9.01 11.58 -6.16
CA CYS A 437 8.04 10.82 -6.94
C CYS A 437 6.70 11.53 -7.15
N SER A 438 5.96 11.10 -8.18
CA SER A 438 4.63 11.60 -8.51
C SER A 438 3.58 11.24 -7.45
N HIS A 439 3.63 10.03 -6.91
CA HIS A 439 2.69 9.54 -5.90
C HIS A 439 2.93 10.16 -4.52
N ASP A 440 1.89 10.75 -3.96
CA ASP A 440 1.87 11.42 -2.66
C ASP A 440 2.22 10.46 -1.53
N SER A 441 1.67 9.24 -1.57
CA SER A 441 1.96 8.16 -0.63
C SER A 441 3.44 7.80 -0.63
N GLY A 442 4.07 7.73 -1.81
CA GLY A 442 5.50 7.47 -1.96
C GLY A 442 6.36 8.53 -1.28
N ARG A 443 6.02 9.81 -1.48
CA ARG A 443 6.69 10.95 -0.83
C ARG A 443 6.48 10.94 0.68
N CYS A 444 5.26 10.63 1.13
CA CYS A 444 4.90 10.55 2.54
C CYS A 444 5.70 9.45 3.26
N HIS A 445 5.67 8.21 2.74
CA HIS A 445 6.42 7.08 3.31
C HIS A 445 7.93 7.35 3.36
N ALA A 446 8.51 7.96 2.31
CA ALA A 446 9.92 8.34 2.31
C ALA A 446 10.26 9.44 3.34
N THR A 447 9.34 10.38 3.55
CA THR A 447 9.47 11.41 4.59
C THR A 447 9.45 10.77 5.98
N MET A 448 8.52 9.85 6.23
CA MET A 448 8.43 9.09 7.48
C MET A 448 9.69 8.23 7.70
N PHE A 449 10.19 7.59 6.65
CA PHE A 449 11.45 6.85 6.68
C PHE A 449 12.59 7.73 7.19
N PHE A 450 12.80 8.93 6.62
CA PHE A 450 13.87 9.83 7.10
C PHE A 450 13.62 10.35 8.53
N GLY A 451 12.37 10.58 8.91
CA GLY A 451 12.02 10.95 10.28
C GLY A 451 12.41 9.89 11.31
N LEU A 452 12.39 8.61 10.92
CA LEU A 452 12.77 7.48 11.77
C LEU A 452 14.25 7.08 11.62
N SER A 453 14.87 7.32 10.46
CA SER A 453 16.23 6.85 10.15
C SER A 453 17.33 7.88 10.37
N CYS A 454 17.04 9.18 10.38
CA CYS A 454 18.02 10.23 10.68
C CYS A 454 18.54 10.22 12.12
N GLN A 455 17.95 9.40 13.01
CA GLN A 455 18.47 9.18 14.36
C GLN A 455 19.72 8.29 14.42
N PHE A 456 20.05 7.62 13.31
CA PHE A 456 21.26 6.82 13.15
C PHE A 456 22.32 7.66 12.43
N LYS A 457 23.47 7.87 13.07
CA LYS A 457 24.54 8.74 12.52
C LYS A 457 24.98 8.34 11.12
N ILE A 458 25.05 7.05 10.86
CA ILE A 458 25.46 6.51 9.55
C ILE A 458 24.48 6.96 8.45
N ILE A 459 23.17 6.90 8.72
CA ILE A 459 22.14 7.36 7.79
C ILE A 459 22.13 8.88 7.69
N LEU A 460 22.23 9.59 8.83
CA LEU A 460 22.29 11.06 8.88
C LEU A 460 23.44 11.62 8.03
N ASP A 461 24.64 11.06 8.18
CA ASP A 461 25.81 11.49 7.41
C ASP A 461 25.65 11.22 5.91
N GLU A 462 24.97 10.14 5.55
CA GLU A 462 24.75 9.79 4.15
C GLU A 462 23.63 10.63 3.53
N PHE A 463 22.60 10.97 4.30
CA PHE A 463 21.56 11.93 3.94
C PHE A 463 22.15 13.32 3.63
N ASP A 464 23.03 13.83 4.49
CA ASP A 464 23.73 15.10 4.26
C ASP A 464 24.60 15.06 2.99
N LYS A 465 25.37 13.98 2.79
CA LYS A 465 26.23 13.84 1.60
C LYS A 465 25.45 13.85 0.29
N GLN A 466 24.19 13.44 0.33
CA GLN A 466 23.31 13.34 -0.83
C GLN A 466 22.32 14.51 -0.92
N ASP A 467 22.62 15.66 -0.28
CA ASP A 467 21.82 16.89 -0.41
C ASP A 467 20.36 16.65 0.06
N GLY A 468 20.23 15.87 1.14
CA GLY A 468 18.95 15.39 1.63
C GLY A 468 18.08 16.49 2.24
N ILE A 469 18.68 17.45 2.95
CA ILE A 469 17.93 18.54 3.60
C ILE A 469 17.20 19.41 2.57
N ARG A 470 17.83 19.70 1.42
CA ARG A 470 17.20 20.40 0.31
C ARG A 470 16.05 19.61 -0.28
N GLN A 471 16.23 18.31 -0.48
CA GLN A 471 15.18 17.44 -1.03
C GLN A 471 13.98 17.33 -0.09
N LEU A 472 14.22 17.19 1.22
CA LEU A 472 13.19 17.20 2.24
C LEU A 472 12.45 18.55 2.32
N TYR A 473 13.19 19.66 2.23
CA TYR A 473 12.59 21.01 2.15
C TYR A 473 11.67 21.15 0.92
N ASN A 474 12.11 20.65 -0.24
CA ASN A 474 11.34 20.74 -1.47
C ASN A 474 9.98 20.03 -1.41
N VAL A 475 9.82 19.01 -0.56
CA VAL A 475 8.54 18.30 -0.37
C VAL A 475 7.42 19.24 0.07
N ILE A 476 7.73 20.22 0.92
CA ILE A 476 6.75 21.19 1.43
C ILE A 476 6.83 22.55 0.74
N ALA A 477 7.98 22.93 0.19
CA ALA A 477 8.17 24.25 -0.41
C ALA A 477 7.29 24.52 -1.65
N VAL A 478 6.77 23.46 -2.29
CA VAL A 478 5.94 23.53 -3.49
C VAL A 478 4.45 23.32 -3.21
N LEU A 479 4.05 23.08 -1.96
CA LEU A 479 2.68 22.75 -1.63
C LEU A 479 1.76 23.97 -1.79
N PRO A 480 0.67 23.87 -2.57
CA PRO A 480 -0.35 24.89 -2.73
C PRO A 480 -0.85 25.53 -1.42
N VAL A 481 -1.05 24.76 -0.35
CA VAL A 481 -1.47 25.29 0.97
C VAL A 481 -0.45 26.27 1.56
N LEU A 482 0.81 26.16 1.14
CA LEU A 482 1.91 27.07 1.48
C LEU A 482 2.21 28.07 0.36
N VAL A 483 1.34 28.25 -0.63
CA VAL A 483 1.41 29.31 -1.65
C VAL A 483 0.21 30.24 -1.43
N VAL A 484 0.46 31.53 -1.16
CA VAL A 484 -0.64 32.49 -1.05
C VAL A 484 -1.04 32.85 -2.48
N SER A 485 -1.93 32.06 -3.07
CA SER A 485 -2.56 32.39 -4.34
C SER A 485 -4.06 32.28 -4.19
N ASP A 486 -4.77 33.40 -4.36
CA ASP A 486 -6.22 33.51 -4.21
C ASP A 486 -7.00 32.71 -5.28
N ASP A 487 -6.31 32.21 -6.32
CA ASP A 487 -6.91 31.56 -7.49
C ASP A 487 -6.99 30.02 -7.41
N TYR A 488 -6.33 29.37 -6.44
CA TYR A 488 -6.35 27.91 -6.30
C TYR A 488 -7.39 27.45 -5.27
N GLN A 489 -8.53 26.94 -5.75
CA GLN A 489 -9.55 26.33 -4.90
C GLN A 489 -9.20 24.87 -4.63
N MET A 490 -8.53 24.63 -3.50
CA MET A 490 -8.23 23.29 -3.00
C MET A 490 -9.47 22.68 -2.33
N ASN A 491 -9.70 21.39 -2.53
CA ASN A 491 -10.77 20.70 -1.79
C ASN A 491 -10.31 20.31 -0.37
N GLU A 492 -11.24 19.97 0.53
CA GLU A 492 -10.94 19.67 1.93
C GLU A 492 -9.99 18.45 2.09
N ASP A 493 -10.11 17.45 1.21
CA ASP A 493 -9.29 16.23 1.25
C ASP A 493 -7.84 16.51 0.80
N GLU A 494 -7.66 17.34 -0.23
CA GLU A 494 -6.37 17.85 -0.68
C GLU A 494 -5.72 18.69 0.43
N GLU A 495 -6.49 19.58 1.06
CA GLU A 495 -5.99 20.40 2.16
C GLU A 495 -5.52 19.55 3.34
N ALA A 496 -6.32 18.57 3.75
CA ALA A 496 -5.97 17.65 4.83
C ALA A 496 -4.69 16.84 4.49
N SER A 497 -4.58 16.35 3.26
CA SER A 497 -3.41 15.61 2.78
C SER A 497 -2.14 16.48 2.83
N GLU A 498 -2.19 17.72 2.32
CA GLU A 498 -1.04 18.63 2.35
C GLU A 498 -0.63 19.01 3.78
N ARG A 499 -1.59 19.25 4.67
CA ARG A 499 -1.34 19.48 6.11
C ARG A 499 -0.63 18.28 6.75
N GLN A 500 -1.01 17.07 6.38
CA GLN A 500 -0.37 15.86 6.88
C GLN A 500 1.08 15.72 6.37
N VAL A 501 1.34 16.02 5.10
CA VAL A 501 2.70 16.07 4.54
C VAL A 501 3.56 17.08 5.31
N ILE A 502 3.03 18.27 5.58
CA ILE A 502 3.72 19.31 6.37
C ILE A 502 4.07 18.80 7.76
N ARG A 503 3.14 18.12 8.43
CA ARG A 503 3.38 17.50 9.75
C ARG A 503 4.55 16.51 9.68
N HIS A 504 4.55 15.60 8.71
CA HIS A 504 5.60 14.59 8.57
C HIS A 504 6.97 15.22 8.28
N VAL A 505 7.04 16.22 7.40
CA VAL A 505 8.30 16.91 7.11
C VAL A 505 8.81 17.67 8.34
N CYS A 506 7.94 18.36 9.08
CA CYS A 506 8.31 19.03 10.33
C CYS A 506 8.86 18.04 11.38
N VAL A 507 8.26 16.86 11.51
CA VAL A 507 8.77 15.79 12.39
C VAL A 507 10.14 15.31 11.92
N ALA A 508 10.33 15.10 10.62
CA ALA A 508 11.62 14.68 10.06
C ALA A 508 12.71 15.74 10.27
N LEU A 509 12.40 17.03 10.04
CA LEU A 509 13.31 18.15 10.30
C LEU A 509 13.67 18.24 11.79
N LYS A 510 12.69 18.09 12.69
CA LYS A 510 12.94 18.07 14.14
C LYS A 510 13.93 16.97 14.49
N LYS A 511 13.71 15.75 14.00
CA LYS A 511 14.61 14.61 14.26
C LYS A 511 15.99 14.81 13.66
N TYR A 512 16.08 15.32 12.45
CA TYR A 512 17.33 15.69 11.80
C TYR A 512 18.15 16.68 12.65
N PHE A 513 17.55 17.79 13.08
CA PHE A 513 18.25 18.80 13.88
C PHE A 513 18.56 18.36 15.31
N GLU A 514 17.68 17.59 15.97
CA GLU A 514 17.96 17.00 17.30
C GLU A 514 19.22 16.12 17.26
N ASN A 515 19.41 15.36 16.19
CA ASN A 515 20.57 14.49 16.04
C ASN A 515 21.84 15.27 15.69
N HIS A 516 21.76 16.24 14.77
CA HIS A 516 22.88 17.13 14.52
C HIS A 516 23.30 17.90 15.77
N LEU A 517 22.34 18.34 16.58
CA LEU A 517 22.58 19.03 17.86
C LEU A 517 23.40 18.14 18.79
N TYR A 518 23.00 16.88 18.97
CA TYR A 518 23.72 15.92 19.81
C TYR A 518 25.18 15.75 19.37
N TYR A 519 25.43 15.50 18.08
CA TYR A 519 26.79 15.31 17.59
C TYR A 519 27.62 16.60 17.62
N LYS A 520 26.99 17.75 17.40
CA LYS A 520 27.65 19.06 17.53
C LYS A 520 28.02 19.34 18.98
N TYR A 521 27.12 19.04 19.92
CA TYR A 521 27.35 19.16 21.36
C TYR A 521 28.56 18.33 21.78
N ILE A 522 28.61 17.05 21.41
CA ILE A 522 29.76 16.16 21.71
C ILE A 522 31.04 16.69 21.07
N GLN A 523 30.99 17.16 19.82
CA GLN A 523 32.15 17.71 19.14
C GLN A 523 32.75 18.91 19.90
N VAL A 524 31.90 19.85 20.33
CA VAL A 524 32.33 21.08 21.01
C VAL A 524 32.80 20.80 22.43
N THR A 525 32.06 20.02 23.22
CA THR A 525 32.46 19.66 24.59
C THR A 525 33.77 18.87 24.61
N ARG A 526 33.99 17.96 23.64
CA ARG A 526 35.26 17.23 23.50
C ARG A 526 36.46 18.14 23.21
N GLN A 527 36.25 19.22 22.45
CA GLN A 527 37.32 20.18 22.15
C GLN A 527 37.71 21.02 23.37
N GLN A 528 36.77 21.27 24.29
CA GLN A 528 37.01 22.06 25.49
C GLN A 528 37.48 21.23 26.70
N GLU A 529 36.97 20.01 26.86
CA GLU A 529 37.29 19.11 27.98
C GLU A 529 37.73 17.70 27.50
N PRO A 530 38.98 17.54 27.02
CA PRO A 530 39.45 16.26 26.49
C PRO A 530 39.44 15.09 27.50
N GLN A 531 39.45 15.40 28.80
CA GLN A 531 39.55 14.42 29.89
C GLN A 531 38.18 13.80 30.29
N ALA A 532 37.06 14.46 30.01
CA ALA A 532 35.71 13.95 30.28
C ALA A 532 35.12 13.11 29.13
N ALA A 533 35.84 13.01 28.01
CA ALA A 533 35.32 12.53 26.72
C ALA A 533 35.19 11.00 26.58
N GLY A 534 35.73 10.21 27.51
CA GLY A 534 35.76 8.73 27.40
C GLY A 534 34.39 8.04 27.49
N THR A 535 33.35 8.75 27.92
CA THR A 535 32.06 8.17 28.34
C THR A 535 30.86 8.57 27.47
N LEU A 536 31.03 9.47 26.49
CA LEU A 536 29.93 10.14 25.79
C LEU A 536 29.63 9.62 24.37
N THR A 537 30.44 8.70 23.82
CA THR A 537 30.27 8.26 22.43
C THR A 537 29.40 7.01 22.34
N GLN A 538 28.11 7.20 22.03
CA GLN A 538 27.28 6.08 21.56
C GLN A 538 27.82 5.55 20.21
N PRO A 539 27.67 4.24 19.93
CA PRO A 539 28.01 3.69 18.63
C PRO A 539 27.21 4.38 17.51
N VAL A 540 27.85 4.66 16.37
CA VAL A 540 27.24 5.39 15.24
C VAL A 540 26.05 4.66 14.57
N PHE A 541 25.90 3.37 14.85
CA PHE A 541 24.80 2.52 14.40
C PHE A 541 23.65 2.42 15.40
N LYS A 542 23.76 3.04 16.59
CA LYS A 542 22.68 3.11 17.58
C LYS A 542 21.88 4.40 17.38
N ALA A 543 20.57 4.33 17.64
CA ALA A 543 19.71 5.50 17.64
C ALA A 543 20.00 6.39 18.85
N VAL A 544 20.11 7.70 18.63
CA VAL A 544 20.24 8.68 19.72
C VAL A 544 18.86 9.12 20.18
N LYS A 545 18.58 8.96 21.48
CA LYS A 545 17.31 9.38 22.10
C LYS A 545 17.59 10.28 23.29
N ASN A 546 17.43 11.59 23.10
CA ASN A 546 17.56 12.58 24.16
C ASN A 546 16.17 13.05 24.62
N PRO A 547 15.88 13.07 25.93
CA PRO A 547 14.66 13.69 26.43
C PRO A 547 14.71 15.22 26.24
N PRO A 548 13.55 15.90 26.25
CA PRO A 548 13.47 17.35 26.01
C PRO A 548 14.37 18.19 26.92
N GLU A 549 14.56 17.77 28.17
CA GLU A 549 15.41 18.45 29.14
C GLU A 549 16.88 18.41 28.73
N VAL A 550 17.33 17.25 28.24
CA VAL A 550 18.71 17.07 27.75
C VAL A 550 18.92 17.86 26.46
N ILE A 551 17.93 17.89 25.56
CA ILE A 551 17.98 18.72 24.34
C ILE A 551 18.12 20.20 24.72
N SER A 552 17.32 20.70 25.67
CA SER A 552 17.39 22.08 26.15
C SER A 552 18.75 22.44 26.75
N GLN A 553 19.33 21.52 27.53
CA GLN A 553 20.67 21.68 28.08
C GLN A 553 21.73 21.75 26.97
N GLN A 554 21.69 20.84 25.99
CA GLN A 554 22.62 20.83 24.86
C GLN A 554 22.55 22.13 24.05
N ILE A 555 21.34 22.66 23.81
CA ILE A 555 21.13 23.96 23.16
C ILE A 555 21.79 25.08 23.96
N THR A 556 21.50 25.16 25.26
CA THR A 556 22.05 26.20 26.16
C THR A 556 23.57 26.15 26.19
N THR A 557 24.15 24.97 26.37
CA THR A 557 25.61 24.79 26.37
C THR A 557 26.22 25.19 25.03
N LEU A 558 25.62 24.81 23.90
CA LEU A 558 26.15 25.23 22.60
C LEU A 558 26.03 26.74 22.37
N GLN A 559 24.99 27.40 22.87
CA GLN A 559 24.87 28.86 22.82
C GLN A 559 25.97 29.57 23.62
N GLU A 560 26.38 29.00 24.75
CA GLU A 560 27.46 29.55 25.59
C GLU A 560 28.85 29.29 25.00
N LEU A 561 29.05 28.12 24.38
CA LEU A 561 30.36 27.65 23.95
C LEU A 561 30.71 27.94 22.49
N LEU A 562 29.71 28.09 21.60
CA LEU A 562 29.96 28.36 20.18
C LEU A 562 30.30 29.84 19.94
N PRO A 563 31.38 30.13 19.19
CA PRO A 563 31.64 31.48 18.71
C PRO A 563 30.49 32.01 17.84
N MET A 564 30.20 33.31 17.91
CA MET A 564 29.19 33.98 17.06
C MET A 564 29.37 33.78 15.54
N LYS A 565 30.58 33.44 15.09
CA LYS A 565 30.91 33.17 13.68
C LYS A 565 31.05 31.66 13.38
N ALA A 566 30.62 30.79 14.28
CA ALA A 566 30.71 29.37 14.08
C ALA A 566 29.78 28.93 12.94
N HIS A 567 30.35 28.21 11.97
CA HIS A 567 29.57 27.57 10.91
C HIS A 567 29.03 26.24 11.38
N TRP A 568 27.79 25.96 11.00
CA TRP A 568 27.11 24.70 11.25
C TRP A 568 26.33 24.32 9.99
N ALA A 569 26.95 23.48 9.16
CA ALA A 569 26.51 23.22 7.79
C ALA A 569 24.99 22.90 7.65
N PRO A 570 24.38 21.99 8.44
CA PRO A 570 22.94 21.77 8.42
C PRO A 570 22.08 23.04 8.61
N VAL A 571 22.48 23.92 9.52
CA VAL A 571 21.77 25.18 9.80
C VAL A 571 22.02 26.20 8.69
N ASP A 572 23.28 26.33 8.26
CA ASP A 572 23.67 27.23 7.17
C ASP A 572 22.94 26.87 5.87
N GLU A 573 22.72 25.59 5.61
CA GLU A 573 22.01 25.09 4.45
C GLU A 573 20.50 25.34 4.52
N LEU A 574 19.85 25.01 5.64
CA LEU A 574 18.43 25.34 5.84
C LEU A 574 18.17 26.85 5.72
N LEU A 575 19.06 27.69 6.25
CA LEU A 575 18.97 29.14 6.12
C LEU A 575 19.05 29.59 4.66
N LYS A 576 19.98 29.03 3.87
CA LYS A 576 20.11 29.35 2.43
C LYS A 576 18.88 28.97 1.63
N LEU A 577 18.21 27.88 2.01
CA LEU A 577 16.97 27.42 1.37
C LEU A 577 15.76 28.30 1.74
N GLY A 578 15.88 29.20 2.72
CA GLY A 578 14.72 29.92 3.26
C GLY A 578 13.86 29.07 4.19
N GLY A 579 14.42 27.98 4.74
CA GLY A 579 13.70 27.04 5.61
C GLY A 579 13.15 27.71 6.88
N VAL A 580 13.86 28.67 7.46
CA VAL A 580 13.34 29.42 8.63
C VAL A 580 12.10 30.23 8.26
N THR A 581 12.10 30.91 7.12
CA THR A 581 10.93 31.66 6.62
C THR A 581 9.75 30.73 6.35
N LEU A 582 10.01 29.56 5.76
CA LEU A 582 8.97 28.56 5.51
C LEU A 582 8.36 28.02 6.82
N LEU A 583 9.21 27.68 7.80
CA LEU A 583 8.75 27.20 9.12
C LEU A 583 7.94 28.27 9.88
N LEU A 584 8.38 29.54 9.84
CA LEU A 584 7.61 30.64 10.44
C LEU A 584 6.26 30.83 9.76
N ARG A 585 6.19 30.64 8.43
CA ARG A 585 4.94 30.69 7.68
C ARG A 585 4.01 29.53 8.04
N ILE A 586 4.54 28.32 8.18
CA ILE A 586 3.77 27.17 8.67
C ILE A 586 3.20 27.48 10.06
N ILE A 587 4.01 28.02 10.98
CA ILE A 587 3.54 28.41 12.32
C ILE A 587 2.37 29.40 12.23
N LEU A 588 2.49 30.43 11.38
CA LEU A 588 1.43 31.40 11.16
C LEU A 588 0.13 30.74 10.66
N LEU A 589 0.22 29.91 9.63
CA LEU A 589 -0.94 29.23 9.02
C LEU A 589 -1.57 28.18 9.96
N THR A 590 -0.76 27.47 10.74
CA THR A 590 -1.26 26.48 11.71
C THR A 590 -2.11 27.12 12.81
N PHE A 591 -1.87 28.39 13.15
CA PHE A 591 -2.72 29.11 14.09
C PHE A 591 -4.16 29.21 13.56
N ASP A 592 -4.31 29.54 12.26
CA ASP A 592 -5.61 29.62 11.59
C ASP A 592 -6.25 28.22 11.45
N TRP A 593 -5.47 27.19 11.11
CA TRP A 593 -5.97 25.81 11.01
C TRP A 593 -6.48 25.24 12.34
N THR A 594 -5.88 25.66 13.45
CA THR A 594 -6.29 25.21 14.79
C THR A 594 -7.52 25.99 15.29
N TYR A 595 -7.71 27.22 14.82
CA TYR A 595 -8.82 28.09 15.20
C TYR A 595 -10.07 27.94 14.31
N SER A 596 -9.98 27.28 13.16
CA SER A 596 -11.11 27.10 12.25
C SER A 596 -12.21 26.17 12.78
N GLY A 597 -12.04 25.54 13.96
CA GLY A 597 -13.12 24.81 14.64
C GLY A 597 -13.79 23.72 13.79
N ARG A 598 -13.05 23.14 12.85
CA ARG A 598 -13.42 21.95 12.09
C ARG A 598 -12.63 20.77 12.63
#